data_AF-A0A7S2PZ76-F1
#
_entry.id   AF-A0A7S2PZ76-F1
#
_cell.length_a   1.000
_cell.length_b   1.000
_cell.length_c   1.000
_cell.angle_alpha   90.00
_cell.angle_beta   90.00
_cell.angle_gamma   90.00
#
_symmetry.space_group_name_H-M   'P 1'
#
loop_
_entity.id
_entity.type
_entity.pdbx_description
1 polymer ?
#
loop_
_entity_poly.entity_id
_entity_poly.type
_entity_poly.pdbx_seq_one_letter_code
_entity_poly.pdbx_strand_id
1 'polypeptide(L)'
;FYTVPAVLSEIRDAVSRKHLEDFQLRLQSLNNKQIETRTPSQEAVRAMSEFARKTGDYAQLSGVDLQVLALLYDLEVEAAKLYNNGNISHVRREPKRVL
;
A
#
# COMPACT_ATOMS: atom_id res chain seq x y z
N PHE A 1 10.54 4.70 0.29
CA PHE A 1 9.09 5.01 0.38
C PHE A 1 8.42 4.31 -0.79
N TYR A 2 7.26 3.71 -0.60
CA TYR A 2 6.58 2.92 -1.63
C TYR A 2 5.18 3.47 -1.89
N THR A 3 4.74 3.41 -3.14
CA THR A 3 3.35 3.65 -3.53
C THR A 3 3.02 2.89 -4.83
N VAL A 4 1.79 2.99 -5.30
CA VAL A 4 1.37 2.45 -6.60
C VAL A 4 1.36 3.56 -7.66
N PRO A 5 1.63 3.24 -8.94
CA PRO A 5 1.64 4.25 -10.02
C PRO A 5 0.32 5.03 -10.14
N ALA A 6 -0.81 4.38 -9.82
CA ALA A 6 -2.13 5.00 -9.89
C ALA A 6 -2.29 6.18 -8.92
N VAL A 7 -1.72 6.09 -7.70
CA VAL A 7 -1.78 7.19 -6.72
C VAL A 7 -1.10 8.44 -7.26
N LEU A 8 0.09 8.31 -7.87
CA LEU A 8 0.78 9.46 -8.46
C LEU A 8 -0.03 10.07 -9.61
N SER A 9 -0.79 9.24 -10.33
CA SER A 9 -1.64 9.68 -11.45
C SER A 9 -2.92 10.40 -11.00
N GLU A 10 -3.35 10.20 -9.75
CA GLU A 10 -4.50 10.91 -9.16
C GLU A 10 -4.16 12.32 -8.67
N ILE A 11 -2.87 12.61 -8.46
CA ILE A 11 -2.39 13.92 -8.01
C ILE A 11 -2.39 14.90 -9.20
N ARG A 12 -3.52 15.58 -9.40
CA ARG A 12 -3.72 16.51 -10.53
C ARG A 12 -3.62 17.97 -10.15
N ASP A 13 -3.93 18.32 -8.92
CA ASP A 13 -3.85 19.69 -8.42
C ASP A 13 -2.40 20.21 -8.42
N ALA A 14 -2.21 21.49 -8.74
CA ALA A 14 -0.89 22.10 -8.87
C ALA A 14 -0.16 22.22 -7.53
N VAL A 15 -0.88 22.52 -6.44
CA VAL A 15 -0.32 22.63 -5.10
C VAL A 15 0.12 21.26 -4.60
N SER A 16 -0.73 20.24 -4.77
CA SER A 16 -0.38 18.85 -4.41
C SER A 16 0.81 18.31 -5.22
N ARG A 17 0.89 18.62 -6.53
CA ARG A 17 2.05 18.26 -7.35
C ARG A 17 3.33 18.92 -6.87
N LYS A 18 3.29 20.22 -6.56
CA LYS A 18 4.44 20.92 -5.99
C LYS A 18 4.89 20.31 -4.66
N HIS A 19 3.95 19.97 -3.76
CA HIS A 19 4.28 19.30 -2.51
C HIS A 19 4.94 17.93 -2.71
N LEU A 20 4.53 17.17 -3.72
CA LEU A 20 5.15 15.91 -4.08
C LEU A 20 6.59 16.11 -4.59
N GLU A 21 6.81 17.09 -5.45
CA GLU A 21 8.15 17.46 -5.95
C GLU A 21 9.08 17.87 -4.80
N ASP A 22 8.61 18.76 -3.91
CA ASP A 22 9.35 19.21 -2.73
C ASP A 22 9.66 18.04 -1.77
N PHE A 23 8.74 17.08 -1.65
CA PHE A 23 8.98 15.87 -0.87
C PHE A 23 10.04 14.96 -1.52
N GLN A 24 9.97 14.75 -2.83
CA GLN A 24 10.95 13.98 -3.60
C GLN A 24 12.36 14.57 -3.46
N LEU A 25 12.50 15.89 -3.60
CA LEU A 25 13.77 16.59 -3.43
C LEU A 25 14.33 16.42 -2.02
N ARG A 26 13.49 16.52 -0.99
CA ARG A 26 13.90 16.28 0.41
C ARG A 26 14.39 14.85 0.65
N LEU A 27 13.73 13.85 0.07
CA LEU A 27 14.20 12.46 0.17
C LEU A 27 15.57 12.29 -0.47
N GLN A 28 15.76 12.85 -1.67
CA GLN A 28 17.04 12.78 -2.36
C GLN A 28 18.15 13.47 -1.56
N SER A 29 17.90 14.66 -1.02
CA SER A 29 18.90 15.41 -0.25
C SER A 29 19.27 14.76 1.09
N LEU A 30 18.32 14.11 1.76
CA LEU A 30 18.53 13.57 3.11
C LEU A 30 19.20 12.19 3.11
N ASN A 31 18.85 11.32 2.16
CA ASN A 31 19.32 9.94 2.17
C ASN A 31 19.51 9.32 0.79
N ASN A 32 19.59 10.14 -0.27
CA ASN A 32 19.70 9.71 -1.66
C ASN A 32 18.62 8.68 -2.05
N LYS A 33 17.39 8.84 -1.52
CA LYS A 33 16.25 7.99 -1.85
C LYS A 33 15.22 8.73 -2.68
N GLN A 34 14.35 7.93 -3.29
CA GLN A 34 13.17 8.38 -4.02
C GLN A 34 11.93 7.60 -3.58
N ILE A 35 10.75 8.09 -3.95
CA ILE A 35 9.54 7.27 -3.93
C ILE A 35 9.70 6.19 -5.00
N GLU A 36 9.54 4.93 -4.61
CA GLU A 36 9.45 3.79 -5.51
C GLU A 36 7.99 3.48 -5.80
N THR A 37 7.67 3.26 -7.07
CA THR A 37 6.35 2.76 -7.47
C THR A 37 6.43 1.27 -7.73
N ARG A 38 5.46 0.51 -7.21
CA ARG A 38 5.34 -0.93 -7.46
C ARG A 38 3.87 -1.27 -7.70
N THR A 39 3.64 -2.22 -8.60
CA THR A 39 2.31 -2.80 -8.80
C THR A 39 2.17 -4.00 -7.87
N PRO A 40 1.09 -4.10 -7.07
CA PRO A 40 0.89 -5.24 -6.20
C PRO A 40 0.64 -6.54 -6.98
N SER A 41 0.93 -7.67 -6.35
CA SER A 41 0.64 -9.01 -6.85
C SER A 41 -0.87 -9.25 -6.93
N GLN A 42 -1.29 -10.15 -7.82
CA GLN A 42 -2.70 -10.52 -7.92
C GLN A 42 -3.19 -11.19 -6.65
N GLU A 43 -2.31 -11.95 -5.99
CA GLU A 43 -2.57 -12.62 -4.72
C GLU A 43 -2.89 -11.61 -3.62
N ALA A 44 -2.12 -10.53 -3.52
CA ALA A 44 -2.37 -9.47 -2.54
C ALA A 44 -3.66 -8.71 -2.83
N VAL A 45 -3.94 -8.38 -4.09
CA VAL A 45 -5.19 -7.72 -4.48
C VAL A 45 -6.40 -8.60 -4.14
N ARG A 46 -6.32 -9.90 -4.38
CA ARG A 46 -7.38 -10.86 -3.99
C ARG A 46 -7.54 -10.92 -2.48
N ALA A 47 -6.44 -11.06 -1.73
CA ALA A 47 -6.47 -11.12 -0.27
C ALA A 47 -7.12 -9.87 0.35
N MET A 48 -6.75 -8.67 -0.12
CA MET A 48 -7.33 -7.43 0.38
C MET A 48 -8.77 -7.23 -0.05
N SER A 49 -9.13 -7.64 -1.28
CA SER A 49 -10.51 -7.59 -1.75
C SER A 49 -11.42 -8.50 -0.92
N GLU A 50 -10.96 -9.72 -0.61
CA GLU A 50 -11.70 -10.66 0.24
C GLU A 50 -11.85 -10.14 1.67
N PHE A 51 -10.76 -9.61 2.25
CA PHE A 51 -10.80 -9.05 3.60
C PHE A 51 -11.75 -7.84 3.69
N ALA A 52 -11.68 -6.91 2.73
CA ALA A 52 -12.57 -5.76 2.68
C ALA A 52 -14.05 -6.13 2.51
N ARG A 53 -14.36 -7.26 1.83
CA ARG A 53 -15.73 -7.76 1.75
C ARG A 53 -16.23 -8.28 3.10
N LYS A 54 -15.35 -8.89 3.89
CA LYS A 54 -15.69 -9.40 5.23
C LYS A 54 -15.90 -8.27 6.23
N THR A 55 -15.22 -7.13 6.07
CA THR A 55 -15.44 -5.94 6.91
C THR A 55 -16.63 -5.10 6.48
N GLY A 56 -17.04 -5.21 5.21
CA GLY A 56 -18.07 -4.38 4.60
C GLY A 56 -17.53 -3.12 3.90
N ASP A 57 -16.21 -2.88 3.96
CA ASP A 57 -15.57 -1.68 3.38
C ASP A 57 -15.40 -1.76 1.87
N TYR A 58 -15.50 -2.96 1.27
CA TYR A 58 -15.23 -3.17 -0.15
C TYR A 58 -16.03 -2.24 -1.07
N ALA A 59 -17.28 -1.92 -0.72
CA ALA A 59 -18.13 -1.04 -1.52
C ALA A 59 -17.72 0.44 -1.46
N GLN A 60 -16.94 0.84 -0.45
CA GLN A 60 -16.49 2.21 -0.23
C GLN A 60 -15.06 2.46 -0.73
N LEU A 61 -14.25 1.40 -0.82
CA LEU A 61 -12.87 1.48 -1.30
C LEU A 61 -12.82 1.64 -2.83
N SER A 62 -12.05 2.61 -3.30
CA SER A 62 -11.73 2.71 -4.72
C SER A 62 -10.77 1.59 -5.16
N GLY A 63 -10.63 1.41 -6.47
CA GLY A 63 -9.63 0.50 -7.02
C GLY A 63 -8.19 0.89 -6.64
N VAL A 64 -7.90 2.19 -6.49
CA VAL A 64 -6.58 2.69 -6.09
C VAL A 64 -6.34 2.41 -4.60
N ASP A 65 -7.34 2.58 -3.74
CA ASP A 65 -7.25 2.23 -2.32
C ASP A 65 -6.91 0.75 -2.13
N LEU A 66 -7.61 -0.14 -2.86
CA LEU A 66 -7.33 -1.58 -2.84
C LEU A 66 -5.91 -1.90 -3.32
N GLN A 67 -5.39 -1.18 -4.32
CA GLN A 67 -4.02 -1.37 -4.78
C GLN A 67 -2.98 -0.96 -3.73
N VAL A 68 -3.21 0.14 -3.01
CA VAL A 68 -2.32 0.59 -1.92
C VAL A 68 -2.31 -0.42 -0.78
N LEU A 69 -3.49 -0.90 -0.35
CA LEU A 69 -3.61 -1.94 0.67
C LEU A 69 -2.94 -3.25 0.24
N ALA A 70 -3.10 -3.63 -1.03
CA ALA A 70 -2.47 -4.83 -1.58
C ALA A 70 -0.95 -4.69 -1.62
N LEU A 71 -0.42 -3.52 -2.01
CA LEU A 71 1.02 -3.28 -2.01
C LEU A 71 1.58 -3.36 -0.59
N LEU A 72 0.86 -2.83 0.41
CA LEU A 72 1.25 -2.97 1.81
C LEU A 72 1.32 -4.44 2.23
N TYR A 73 0.35 -5.26 1.82
CA TYR A 73 0.35 -6.70 2.12
C TYR A 73 1.54 -7.42 1.48
N ASP A 74 1.90 -7.13 0.22
CA ASP A 74 3.09 -7.70 -0.42
C ASP A 74 4.38 -7.32 0.31
N LEU A 75 4.52 -6.04 0.69
CA LEU A 75 5.68 -5.56 1.42
C LEU A 75 5.81 -6.23 2.80
N GLU A 76 4.69 -6.50 3.47
CA GLU A 76 4.69 -7.27 4.73
C GLU A 76 5.11 -8.73 4.49
N VAL A 77 4.63 -9.37 3.42
CA VAL A 77 5.09 -10.72 3.05
C VAL A 77 6.60 -10.74 2.75
N GLU A 78 7.12 -9.74 2.04
CA GLU A 78 8.54 -9.58 1.76
C GLU A 78 9.34 -9.36 3.07
N ALA A 79 8.90 -8.44 3.92
CA ALA A 79 9.53 -8.16 5.21
C ALA A 79 9.52 -9.39 6.12
N ALA A 80 8.42 -10.13 6.20
CA ALA A 80 8.32 -11.35 6.99
C ALA A 80 9.32 -12.41 6.50
N LYS A 81 9.51 -12.57 5.19
CA LYS A 81 10.53 -13.49 4.63
C LYS A 81 11.95 -13.11 5.03
N LEU A 82 12.26 -11.82 5.05
CA LEU A 82 13.60 -11.33 5.36
C LEU A 82 13.91 -11.28 6.86
N TYR A 83 12.92 -10.90 7.68
CA TYR A 83 13.14 -10.51 9.07
C TYR A 83 12.38 -11.36 10.09
N ASN A 84 11.43 -12.20 9.66
CA ASN A 84 10.56 -12.97 10.56
C ASN A 84 10.43 -14.45 10.16
N ASN A 85 11.44 -15.03 9.49
CA ASN A 85 11.44 -16.42 9.02
C ASN A 85 10.20 -16.81 8.19
N GLY A 86 9.64 -15.85 7.44
CA GLY A 86 8.40 -16.03 6.67
C GLY A 86 7.11 -16.04 7.50
N ASN A 87 7.18 -15.74 8.80
CA ASN A 87 6.01 -15.76 9.69
C ASN A 87 5.14 -14.51 9.49
N ILE A 88 3.90 -14.74 9.06
CA ILE A 88 2.88 -13.69 8.86
C ILE A 88 1.66 -13.85 9.78
N SER A 89 1.79 -14.61 10.87
CA SER A 89 0.69 -14.93 11.80
C SER A 89 0.07 -13.70 12.49
N HIS A 90 0.78 -12.58 12.53
CA HIS A 90 0.27 -11.33 13.08
C HIS A 90 -0.72 -10.62 12.14
N VAL A 91 -0.69 -10.94 10.83
CA VAL A 91 -1.63 -10.41 9.84
C VAL A 91 -2.90 -11.25 9.86
N ARG A 92 -4.03 -10.62 10.17
CA ARG A 92 -5.32 -11.31 10.25
C ARG A 92 -5.95 -11.50 8.87
N ARG A 93 -6.57 -12.66 8.66
CA ARG A 93 -7.39 -12.97 7.46
C ARG A 93 -8.89 -12.89 7.69
N GLU A 94 -9.27 -12.71 8.94
CA GLU A 94 -10.64 -12.51 9.40
C GLU A 94 -10.70 -11.23 10.24
N PRO A 95 -11.75 -10.41 10.09
CA PRO A 95 -11.94 -9.25 10.95
C PRO A 95 -12.18 -9.68 12.40
N LYS A 96 -11.78 -8.84 13.35
CA LYS A 96 -12.14 -9.04 14.76
C LYS A 96 -13.66 -8.95 14.89
N ARG A 97 -14.28 -9.97 15.47
CA ARG A 97 -15.69 -9.88 15.86
C ARG A 97 -15.83 -8.81 16.94
N VAL A 98 -16.67 -7.83 16.69
CA VAL A 98 -17.15 -6.93 17.74
C VAL A 98 -18.35 -7.64 18.36
N LEU A 99 -18.24 -7.97 19.66
CA LEU A 99 -19.34 -8.53 20.45
C LEU A 99 -20.32 -7.43 20.85
#